data_AF-A0A3D2H1V6-F1
#
_entry.id   AF-A0A3D2H1V6-F1
#
_cell.length_a   1.000
_cell.length_b   1.000
_cell.length_c   1.000
_cell.angle_alpha   90.00
_cell.angle_beta   90.00
_cell.angle_gamma   90.00
#
_symmetry.space_group_name_H-M   'P 1'
#
loop_
_entity.id
_entity.type
_entity.pdbx_description
1 polymer ?
#
loop_
_entity_poly.entity_id
_entity_poly.type
_entity_poly.pdbx_seq_one_letter_code
_entity_poly.pdbx_strand_id
1 'polypeptide(L)'
;MTLIYPATADAFRCIADACRHTCCKGWEIDIDPNTRAKYAAMTGEIGQRLRDAIADTPDGASFRLREDERCPMLNDSGLCDIITACGEGALCQICADHPRYRNEFSTFTEVGFGLCCEAAADLTLHWPQPMTWHTQGGGTRPQGSPEEEALLQARAALIRIMQDRTRGIPARLNALCEAVGTVMPTRTAAEWADFLRTLERLDPAWDAVLTRLTNAPDDLPDFSPLAVEQFTVYLLHRHVPGALLDGDLPGRVLFCAVSGMLFLRLSTLLGENEAARMYSSEIEYSEENLCSFLDELDAAGNE
;
A
#
# COMPACT_ATOMS: atom_id res chain seq x y z
N MET A 1 17.41 9.47 11.51
CA MET A 1 17.04 9.72 10.10
C MET A 1 15.86 10.68 10.09
N THR A 2 15.83 11.68 9.21
CA THR A 2 14.70 12.62 9.11
C THR A 2 13.52 11.94 8.42
N LEU A 3 12.30 12.04 8.97
CA LEU A 3 11.11 11.45 8.38
C LEU A 3 10.30 12.49 7.60
N ILE A 4 9.79 12.09 6.43
CA ILE A 4 8.94 12.90 5.56
C ILE A 4 7.60 12.19 5.43
N TYR A 5 6.50 12.89 5.69
CA TYR A 5 5.16 12.33 5.75
C TYR A 5 4.23 12.94 4.71
N PRO A 6 3.25 12.21 4.17
CA PRO A 6 2.19 12.80 3.36
C PRO A 6 1.32 13.71 4.23
N ALA A 7 0.67 14.69 3.61
CA ALA A 7 -0.24 15.63 4.30
C ALA A 7 -1.38 14.94 5.06
N THR A 8 -1.73 13.71 4.68
CA THR A 8 -2.73 12.88 5.36
C THR A 8 -2.25 12.28 6.69
N ALA A 9 -0.95 12.29 6.98
CA ALA A 9 -0.40 11.56 8.13
C ALA A 9 -0.96 12.00 9.48
N ASP A 10 -1.15 13.30 9.68
CA ASP A 10 -1.70 13.84 10.93
C ASP A 10 -3.20 13.55 11.10
N ALA A 11 -3.90 13.28 9.99
CA ALA A 11 -5.32 12.96 9.97
C ALA A 11 -5.59 11.45 10.13
N PHE A 12 -4.61 10.58 9.90
CA PHE A 12 -4.80 9.14 9.99
C PHE A 12 -5.14 8.69 11.41
N ARG A 13 -6.24 7.95 11.55
CA ARG A 13 -6.64 7.30 12.81
C ARG A 13 -7.10 5.88 12.50
N CYS A 14 -6.64 4.92 13.28
CA CYS A 14 -7.18 3.57 13.23
C CYS A 14 -8.65 3.60 13.65
N ILE A 15 -9.51 2.93 12.89
CA ILE A 15 -10.96 2.83 13.20
C ILE A 15 -11.30 1.61 14.07
N ALA A 16 -10.28 0.86 14.50
CA ALA A 16 -10.35 -0.20 15.49
C ALA A 16 -11.46 -1.24 15.20
N ASP A 17 -12.44 -1.38 16.09
CA ASP A 17 -13.57 -2.32 16.01
C ASP A 17 -14.54 -2.01 14.87
N ALA A 18 -14.52 -0.81 14.32
CA ALA A 18 -15.31 -0.48 13.12
C ALA A 18 -14.67 -1.02 11.82
N CYS A 19 -13.44 -1.54 11.88
CA CYS A 19 -12.74 -2.07 10.72
C CYS A 19 -13.39 -3.41 10.28
N ARG A 20 -13.88 -3.46 9.04
CA ARG A 20 -14.48 -4.67 8.44
C ARG A 20 -13.44 -5.75 8.16
N HIS A 21 -12.18 -5.31 8.06
CA HIS A 21 -11.00 -6.13 7.83
C HIS A 21 -10.15 -6.18 9.09
N THR A 22 -9.23 -7.14 9.19
CA THR A 22 -8.28 -7.17 10.30
C THR A 22 -6.86 -7.28 9.77
N CYS A 23 -6.00 -6.36 10.21
CA CYS A 23 -4.56 -6.42 9.96
C CYS A 23 -3.87 -7.50 10.81
N CYS A 24 -4.59 -8.19 11.70
CA CYS A 24 -4.05 -9.16 12.64
C CYS A 24 -4.45 -10.61 12.27
N LYS A 25 -4.40 -10.95 10.97
CA LYS A 25 -4.72 -12.28 10.45
C LYS A 25 -3.91 -12.58 9.18
N GLY A 26 -3.46 -13.83 9.04
CA GLY A 26 -2.95 -14.37 7.76
C GLY A 26 -1.51 -14.01 7.40
N TRP A 27 -0.75 -13.44 8.34
CA TRP A 27 0.69 -13.17 8.17
C TRP A 27 1.40 -13.25 9.52
N GLU A 28 2.69 -13.59 9.48
CA GLU A 28 3.53 -13.68 10.68
C GLU A 28 3.86 -12.28 11.21
N ILE A 29 3.71 -12.10 12.52
CA ILE A 29 4.01 -10.84 13.19
C ILE A 29 5.27 -11.04 14.04
N ASP A 30 6.41 -10.57 13.53
CA ASP A 30 7.65 -10.54 14.28
C ASP A 30 7.63 -9.50 15.40
N ILE A 31 8.38 -9.82 16.43
CA ILE A 31 8.49 -9.06 17.67
C ILE A 31 9.95 -8.67 17.82
N ASP A 32 10.20 -7.36 17.74
CA ASP A 32 11.55 -6.82 17.90
C ASP A 32 12.14 -7.18 19.28
N PRO A 33 13.47 -7.32 19.41
CA PRO A 33 14.10 -7.79 20.65
C PRO A 33 13.77 -6.95 21.89
N ASN A 34 13.59 -5.63 21.72
CA ASN A 34 13.26 -4.75 22.83
C ASN A 34 11.83 -5.00 23.33
N THR A 35 10.87 -5.12 22.42
CA THR A 35 9.49 -5.45 22.76
C THR A 35 9.37 -6.88 23.30
N ARG A 36 10.14 -7.83 22.77
CA ARG A 36 10.20 -9.20 23.31
C ARG A 36 10.64 -9.23 24.77
N ALA A 37 11.67 -8.46 25.13
CA ALA A 37 12.13 -8.31 26.50
C ALA A 37 11.07 -7.63 27.38
N LYS A 38 10.39 -6.59 26.86
CA LYS A 38 9.27 -5.94 27.53
C LYS A 38 8.14 -6.94 27.84
N TYR A 39 7.69 -7.70 26.85
CA TYR A 39 6.65 -8.72 27.02
C TYR A 39 7.05 -9.83 28.00
N ALA A 40 8.32 -10.24 28.02
CA ALA A 40 8.81 -11.20 29.00
C ALA A 40 8.64 -10.72 30.45
N ALA A 41 8.90 -9.44 30.70
CA ALA A 41 8.84 -8.82 32.02
C ALA A 41 7.41 -8.43 32.46
N MET A 42 6.43 -8.44 31.56
CA MET A 42 5.06 -8.06 31.88
C MET A 42 4.38 -9.05 32.83
N THR A 43 3.70 -8.54 33.85
CA THR A 43 2.97 -9.35 34.83
C THR A 43 1.46 -9.32 34.55
N GLY A 44 0.71 -10.14 35.29
CA GLY A 44 -0.74 -10.26 35.12
C GLY A 44 -1.15 -11.12 33.93
N GLU A 45 -2.46 -11.13 33.65
CA GLU A 45 -3.08 -11.97 32.63
C GLU A 45 -2.51 -11.72 31.23
N ILE A 46 -2.40 -10.45 30.82
CA ILE A 46 -1.86 -10.08 29.51
C ILE A 46 -0.41 -10.52 29.34
N GLY A 47 0.42 -10.35 30.37
CA GLY A 47 1.82 -10.79 30.33
C GLY A 47 1.95 -12.31 30.20
N GLN A 48 1.07 -13.06 30.87
CA GLN A 48 1.04 -14.52 30.73
C GLN A 48 0.62 -14.94 29.33
N ARG A 49 -0.48 -14.36 28.80
CA ARG A 49 -0.94 -14.61 27.43
C ARG A 49 0.15 -14.29 26.40
N LEU A 50 0.86 -13.18 26.54
CA LEU A 50 1.96 -12.82 25.64
C LEU A 50 3.07 -13.88 25.67
N ARG A 51 3.54 -14.30 26.85
CA ARG A 51 4.58 -15.36 26.94
C ARG A 51 4.11 -16.69 26.34
N ASP A 52 2.86 -17.06 26.56
CA ASP A 52 2.29 -18.30 26.02
C ASP A 52 2.03 -18.23 24.50
N ALA A 53 1.93 -17.02 23.96
CA ALA A 53 1.65 -16.77 22.55
C ALA A 53 2.91 -16.57 21.70
N ILE A 54 4.08 -16.37 22.29
CA ILE A 54 5.31 -16.04 21.54
C ILE A 54 6.13 -17.29 21.29
N ALA A 55 6.55 -17.48 20.04
CA ALA A 55 7.58 -18.44 19.66
C ALA A 55 8.92 -17.72 19.51
N ASP A 56 9.96 -18.26 20.11
CA ASP A 56 11.34 -17.87 19.83
C ASP A 56 11.92 -18.87 18.82
N THR A 57 12.39 -18.37 17.68
CA THR A 57 13.07 -19.12 16.62
C THR A 57 14.54 -18.65 16.53
N PRO A 58 15.42 -19.36 15.79
CA PRO A 58 16.76 -18.86 15.53
C PRO A 58 16.79 -17.50 14.83
N ASP A 59 15.74 -17.18 14.08
CA ASP A 59 15.64 -15.98 13.23
C ASP A 59 14.97 -14.80 13.96
N GLY A 60 14.34 -15.03 15.11
CA GLY A 60 13.70 -13.97 15.89
C GLY A 60 12.64 -14.47 16.86
N ALA A 61 11.72 -13.59 17.24
CA ALA A 61 10.53 -13.95 18.00
C ALA A 61 9.29 -13.51 17.24
N SER A 62 8.26 -14.35 17.18
CA SER A 62 7.00 -14.04 16.52
C SER A 62 5.80 -14.50 17.33
N PHE A 63 4.62 -13.96 17.04
CA PHE A 63 3.39 -14.49 17.61
C PHE A 63 3.01 -15.81 16.93
N ARG A 64 2.77 -16.86 17.73
CA ARG A 64 2.06 -18.06 17.29
C ARG A 64 0.63 -17.69 16.95
N LEU A 65 0.31 -17.66 15.67
CA LEU A 65 -1.06 -17.48 15.20
C LEU A 65 -1.94 -18.63 15.71
N ARG A 66 -3.23 -18.34 15.90
CA ARG A 66 -4.24 -19.36 16.19
C ARG A 66 -4.46 -20.26 14.98
N GLU A 67 -5.23 -21.33 15.18
CA GLU A 67 -5.63 -22.25 14.10
C GLU A 67 -6.39 -21.54 12.95
N ASP A 68 -7.12 -20.47 13.25
CA ASP A 68 -7.81 -19.62 12.27
C ASP A 68 -6.92 -18.49 11.71
N GLU A 69 -5.61 -18.60 11.90
CA GLU A 69 -4.57 -17.66 11.47
C GLU A 69 -4.68 -16.26 12.08
N ARG A 70 -5.50 -16.09 13.12
CA ARG A 70 -5.63 -14.80 13.82
C ARG A 70 -4.52 -14.63 14.86
N CYS A 71 -4.06 -13.39 15.01
CA CYS A 71 -3.16 -13.01 16.09
C CYS A 71 -3.75 -13.40 17.45
N PRO A 72 -2.98 -14.00 18.37
CA PRO A 72 -3.46 -14.44 19.70
C PRO A 72 -3.90 -13.28 20.62
N MET A 73 -3.59 -12.04 20.24
CA MET A 73 -3.99 -10.82 20.96
C MET A 73 -5.22 -10.13 20.35
N LEU A 74 -5.77 -10.62 19.24
CA LEU A 74 -6.97 -10.04 18.61
C LEU A 74 -8.25 -10.61 19.24
N ASN A 75 -8.96 -9.85 20.07
CA ASN A 75 -10.17 -10.36 20.72
C ASN A 75 -11.38 -10.51 19.77
N ASP A 76 -12.47 -11.06 20.30
CA ASP A 76 -13.68 -11.33 19.51
C ASP A 76 -14.46 -10.05 19.12
N SER A 77 -14.13 -8.92 19.74
CA SER A 77 -14.61 -7.59 19.33
C SER A 77 -13.74 -6.95 18.24
N GLY A 78 -12.74 -7.68 17.70
CA GLY A 78 -11.85 -7.16 16.66
C GLY A 78 -10.78 -6.19 17.17
N LEU A 79 -10.61 -6.07 18.50
CA LEU A 79 -9.65 -5.17 19.12
C LEU A 79 -8.37 -5.90 19.54
N CYS A 80 -7.24 -5.19 19.52
CA CYS A 80 -5.96 -5.72 20.01
C CYS A 80 -5.89 -5.59 21.54
N ASP A 81 -5.77 -6.72 22.24
CA ASP A 81 -5.70 -6.78 23.70
C ASP A 81 -4.43 -6.14 24.27
N ILE A 82 -3.35 -6.03 23.48
CA ILE A 82 -2.16 -5.25 23.87
C ILE A 82 -2.52 -3.77 24.00
N ILE A 83 -3.28 -3.23 23.03
CA ILE A 83 -3.70 -1.83 23.05
C ILE A 83 -4.69 -1.59 24.17
N THR A 84 -5.72 -2.44 24.30
CA THR A 84 -6.78 -2.24 25.31
C THR A 84 -6.25 -2.40 26.73
N ALA A 85 -5.29 -3.30 26.98
CA ALA A 85 -4.73 -3.52 28.31
C ALA A 85 -3.53 -2.61 28.63
N CYS A 86 -2.71 -2.23 27.63
CA CYS A 86 -1.39 -1.62 27.86
C CYS A 86 -1.14 -0.33 27.05
N GLY A 87 -2.05 0.05 26.16
CA GLY A 87 -1.92 1.19 25.27
C GLY A 87 -1.05 0.92 24.03
N GLU A 88 -1.15 1.80 23.04
CA GLU A 88 -0.44 1.68 21.74
C GLU A 88 1.09 1.62 21.89
N GLY A 89 1.65 2.29 22.91
CA GLY A 89 3.09 2.25 23.20
C GLY A 89 3.61 0.89 23.68
N ALA A 90 2.73 -0.10 23.84
CA ALA A 90 3.10 -1.48 24.12
C ALA A 90 3.30 -2.35 22.87
N LEU A 91 2.88 -1.88 21.69
CA LEU A 91 3.01 -2.65 20.44
C LEU A 91 4.48 -2.90 20.06
N CYS A 92 4.73 -4.05 19.42
CA CYS A 92 6.00 -4.28 18.73
C CYS A 92 6.10 -3.39 17.49
N GLN A 93 7.32 -3.23 16.99
CA GLN A 93 7.59 -2.32 15.88
C GLN A 93 6.68 -2.57 14.66
N ILE A 94 6.52 -3.83 14.25
CA ILE A 94 5.68 -4.20 13.10
C ILE A 94 4.22 -3.73 13.29
N CYS A 95 3.64 -3.98 14.47
CA CYS A 95 2.28 -3.55 14.75
C CYS A 95 2.14 -2.02 14.86
N ALA A 96 3.16 -1.34 15.40
CA ALA A 96 3.16 0.12 15.54
C ALA A 96 3.37 0.84 14.20
N ASP A 97 4.17 0.24 13.32
CA ASP A 97 4.42 0.78 12.00
C ASP A 97 3.19 0.59 11.10
N HIS A 98 2.50 -0.56 11.13
CA HIS A 98 1.34 -0.82 10.29
C HIS A 98 0.26 0.28 10.37
N PRO A 99 -0.30 0.76 9.23
CA PRO A 99 -0.07 0.31 7.85
C PRO A 99 1.08 1.06 7.13
N ARG A 100 1.99 1.69 7.87
CA ARG A 100 3.03 2.52 7.26
C ARG A 100 4.05 1.69 6.49
N TYR A 101 4.43 2.17 5.31
CA TYR A 101 5.61 1.71 4.58
C TYR A 101 6.65 2.83 4.53
N ARG A 102 7.89 2.48 4.21
CA ARG A 102 9.03 3.40 4.22
C ARG A 102 9.79 3.28 2.89
N ASN A 103 10.05 4.43 2.28
CA ASN A 103 10.98 4.59 1.17
C ASN A 103 12.25 5.24 1.73
N GLU A 104 13.32 4.47 1.82
CA GLU A 104 14.58 4.91 2.39
C GLU A 104 15.44 5.64 1.36
N PHE A 105 15.89 6.84 1.71
CA PHE A 105 16.88 7.61 0.96
C PHE A 105 18.12 7.80 1.84
N SER A 106 19.22 8.25 1.22
CA SER A 106 20.51 8.39 1.87
C SER A 106 20.50 9.29 3.13
N THR A 107 19.67 10.34 3.17
CA THR A 107 19.64 11.33 4.26
C THR A 107 18.27 11.51 4.93
N PHE A 108 17.22 10.86 4.41
CA PHE A 108 15.86 10.93 4.95
C PHE A 108 15.07 9.68 4.58
N THR A 109 13.90 9.50 5.19
CA THR A 109 12.96 8.43 4.86
C THR A 109 11.61 9.04 4.58
N GLU A 110 11.02 8.72 3.44
CA GLU A 110 9.61 9.01 3.19
C GLU A 110 8.74 7.90 3.74
N VAL A 111 7.69 8.28 4.45
CA VAL A 111 6.68 7.37 4.97
C VAL A 111 5.44 7.48 4.09
N GLY A 112 4.68 6.39 3.97
CA GLY A 112 3.32 6.42 3.45
C GLY A 112 2.45 5.40 4.19
N PHE A 113 1.17 5.30 3.84
CA PHE A 113 0.24 4.33 4.46
C PHE A 113 -0.25 3.35 3.39
N GLY A 114 -0.07 2.04 3.61
CA GLY A 114 -0.58 0.99 2.74
C GLY A 114 -2.10 1.00 2.68
N LEU A 115 -2.65 0.89 1.47
CA LEU A 115 -4.11 0.96 1.28
C LEU A 115 -4.81 -0.35 1.65
N CYS A 116 -4.07 -1.43 1.94
CA CYS A 116 -4.61 -2.64 2.55
C CYS A 116 -5.30 -2.37 3.90
N CYS A 117 -5.02 -1.23 4.53
CA CYS A 117 -5.82 -0.67 5.62
C CYS A 117 -6.95 0.20 5.06
N GLU A 118 -8.22 -0.19 5.31
CA GLU A 118 -9.36 0.54 4.75
C GLU A 118 -9.50 1.99 5.28
N ALA A 119 -9.02 2.27 6.50
CA ALA A 119 -8.97 3.64 7.02
C ALA A 119 -7.93 4.50 6.28
N ALA A 120 -6.80 3.90 5.87
CA ALA A 120 -5.80 4.58 5.04
C ALA A 120 -6.29 4.76 3.60
N ALA A 121 -6.98 3.75 3.04
CA ALA A 121 -7.66 3.83 1.76
C ALA A 121 -8.66 5.00 1.75
N ASP A 122 -9.60 5.01 2.69
CA ASP A 122 -10.62 6.06 2.78
C ASP A 122 -10.02 7.46 2.90
N LEU A 123 -9.05 7.63 3.80
CA LEU A 123 -8.39 8.92 4.00
C LEU A 123 -7.63 9.39 2.74
N THR A 124 -6.94 8.47 2.06
CA THR A 124 -6.12 8.81 0.89
C THR A 124 -6.98 9.14 -0.30
N LEU A 125 -7.96 8.28 -0.63
CA LEU A 125 -8.81 8.41 -1.81
C LEU A 125 -9.70 9.65 -1.76
N HIS A 126 -10.19 10.01 -0.56
CA HIS A 126 -11.11 11.12 -0.38
C HIS A 126 -10.42 12.42 0.07
N TRP A 127 -9.09 12.48 0.06
CA TRP A 127 -8.36 13.72 0.34
C TRP A 127 -8.60 14.74 -0.79
N PRO A 128 -9.28 15.87 -0.55
CA PRO A 128 -9.71 16.76 -1.66
C PRO A 128 -8.57 17.62 -2.21
N GLN A 129 -7.51 17.81 -1.42
CA GLN A 129 -6.37 18.66 -1.79
C GLN A 129 -5.34 17.87 -2.60
N PRO A 130 -4.55 18.55 -3.47
CA PRO A 130 -3.34 17.95 -4.02
C PRO A 130 -2.48 17.36 -2.90
N MET A 131 -2.07 16.11 -3.04
CA MET A 131 -1.15 15.46 -2.11
C MET A 131 0.18 16.23 -2.05
N THR A 132 0.63 16.49 -0.83
CA THR A 132 1.91 17.13 -0.53
C THR A 132 2.60 16.38 0.61
N TRP A 133 3.89 16.68 0.83
CA TRP A 133 4.71 16.05 1.87
C TRP A 133 5.35 17.10 2.77
N HIS A 134 5.51 16.75 4.04
CA HIS A 134 6.09 17.62 5.05
C HIS A 134 7.12 16.88 5.90
N THR A 135 8.12 17.62 6.39
CA THR A 135 9.16 17.09 7.28
C THR A 135 8.64 16.97 8.70
N GLN A 136 8.90 15.83 9.34
CA GLN A 136 8.58 15.61 10.75
C GLN A 136 9.28 16.66 11.63
N GLY A 137 8.52 17.30 12.53
CA GLY A 137 9.04 18.38 13.37
C GLY A 137 9.23 19.72 12.65
N GLY A 138 8.80 19.82 11.39
CA GLY A 138 8.95 21.01 10.56
C GLY A 138 10.31 21.15 9.89
N GLY A 139 10.51 22.26 9.16
CA GLY A 139 11.74 22.54 8.43
C GLY A 139 11.76 21.97 7.00
N THR A 140 12.92 22.04 6.35
CA THR A 140 13.10 21.59 4.97
C THR A 140 13.55 20.13 4.93
N ARG A 141 13.10 19.39 3.92
CA ARG A 141 13.60 18.04 3.63
C ARG A 141 15.14 18.11 3.42
N PRO A 142 15.94 17.24 4.06
CA PRO A 142 17.36 17.12 3.78
C PRO A 142 17.62 16.78 2.31
N GLN A 143 18.74 17.23 1.76
CA GLN A 143 19.13 16.89 0.39
C GLN A 143 19.63 15.44 0.32
N GLY A 144 19.13 14.68 -0.65
CA GLY A 144 19.61 13.35 -1.00
C GLY A 144 20.81 13.38 -1.94
N SER A 145 21.19 12.22 -2.47
CA SER A 145 22.17 12.09 -3.54
C SER A 145 21.68 12.77 -4.84
N PRO A 146 22.57 13.09 -5.80
CA PRO A 146 22.14 13.66 -7.08
C PRO A 146 21.12 12.80 -7.84
N GLU A 147 21.23 11.48 -7.74
CA GLU A 147 20.32 10.51 -8.36
C GLU A 147 18.95 10.50 -7.67
N GLU A 148 18.93 10.47 -6.33
CA GLU A 148 17.71 10.57 -5.54
C GLU A 148 16.96 11.87 -5.85
N GLU A 149 17.68 13.01 -5.92
CA GLU A 149 17.08 14.30 -6.25
C GLU A 149 16.51 14.35 -7.68
N ALA A 150 17.20 13.74 -8.65
CA ALA A 150 16.70 13.65 -10.02
C ALA A 150 15.41 12.82 -10.09
N LEU A 151 15.36 11.68 -9.40
CA LEU A 151 14.17 10.84 -9.33
C LEU A 151 13.00 11.56 -8.64
N LEU A 152 13.25 12.26 -7.54
CA LEU A 152 12.21 13.03 -6.84
C LEU A 152 11.67 14.19 -7.69
N GLN A 153 12.52 14.83 -8.50
CA GLN A 153 12.09 15.85 -9.46
C GLN A 153 11.21 15.25 -10.56
N ALA A 154 11.59 14.09 -11.11
CA ALA A 154 10.79 13.36 -12.08
C ALA A 154 9.43 12.96 -11.49
N ARG A 155 9.42 12.35 -10.30
CA ARG A 155 8.20 11.98 -9.57
C ARG A 155 7.29 13.19 -9.32
N ALA A 156 7.85 14.33 -8.93
CA ALA A 156 7.08 15.56 -8.75
C ALA A 156 6.44 16.05 -10.07
N ALA A 157 7.09 15.86 -11.22
CA ALA A 157 6.48 16.15 -12.53
C ALA A 157 5.34 15.19 -12.86
N LEU A 158 5.50 13.89 -12.60
CA LEU A 158 4.47 12.87 -12.79
C LEU A 158 3.24 13.13 -11.90
N ILE A 159 3.45 13.48 -10.64
CA ILE A 159 2.36 13.85 -9.73
C ILE A 159 1.60 15.07 -10.25
N ARG A 160 2.29 16.09 -10.79
CA ARG A 160 1.64 17.26 -11.41
C ARG A 160 0.77 16.88 -12.61
N ILE A 161 1.16 15.88 -13.40
CA ILE A 161 0.33 15.37 -14.50
C ILE A 161 -0.98 14.81 -13.96
N MET A 162 -0.93 13.97 -12.92
CA MET A 162 -2.15 13.42 -12.32
C MET A 162 -3.01 14.47 -11.62
N GLN A 163 -2.40 15.49 -11.04
CA GLN A 163 -3.09 16.60 -10.37
C GLN A 163 -3.56 17.72 -11.31
N ASP A 164 -3.33 17.63 -12.61
CA ASP A 164 -3.87 18.56 -13.60
C ASP A 164 -5.37 18.32 -13.81
N ARG A 165 -6.17 18.92 -12.92
CA ARG A 165 -7.63 18.77 -12.91
C ARG A 165 -8.34 19.34 -14.13
N THR A 166 -7.63 20.01 -15.05
CA THR A 166 -8.20 20.52 -16.31
C THR A 166 -8.37 19.42 -17.37
N ARG A 167 -7.70 18.27 -17.21
CA ARG A 167 -7.76 17.12 -18.13
C ARG A 167 -8.59 15.99 -17.53
N GLY A 168 -9.21 15.15 -18.36
CA GLY A 168 -9.87 13.92 -17.88
C GLY A 168 -8.85 12.86 -17.42
N ILE A 169 -9.24 11.99 -16.50
CA ILE A 169 -8.34 10.95 -15.93
C ILE A 169 -7.66 10.08 -16.99
N PRO A 170 -8.34 9.53 -18.03
CA PRO A 170 -7.66 8.77 -19.07
C PRO A 170 -6.54 9.56 -19.78
N ALA A 171 -6.75 10.86 -20.02
CA ALA A 171 -5.75 11.72 -20.63
C ALA A 171 -4.55 11.98 -19.71
N ARG A 172 -4.74 11.99 -18.38
CA ARG A 172 -3.65 12.14 -17.40
C ARG A 172 -2.84 10.84 -17.28
N LEU A 173 -3.51 9.69 -17.24
CA LEU A 173 -2.85 8.37 -17.20
C LEU A 173 -2.00 8.15 -18.47
N ASN A 174 -2.52 8.46 -19.65
CA ASN A 174 -1.73 8.39 -20.89
C ASN A 174 -0.54 9.35 -20.87
N ALA A 175 -0.73 10.57 -20.35
CA ALA A 175 0.35 11.54 -20.23
C ALA A 175 1.46 11.10 -19.26
N LEU A 176 1.16 10.27 -18.26
CA LEU A 176 2.21 9.65 -17.44
C LEU A 176 3.10 8.75 -18.28
N CYS A 177 2.51 7.87 -19.09
CA CYS A 177 3.26 6.98 -19.97
C CYS A 177 4.11 7.78 -20.97
N GLU A 178 3.50 8.78 -21.63
CA GLU A 178 4.21 9.65 -22.58
C GLU A 178 5.41 10.36 -21.95
N ALA A 179 5.29 10.79 -20.68
CA ALA A 179 6.35 11.52 -19.97
C ALA A 179 7.62 10.68 -19.73
N VAL A 180 7.51 9.35 -19.76
CA VAL A 180 8.64 8.41 -19.64
C VAL A 180 8.88 7.61 -20.92
N GLY A 181 8.31 8.05 -22.05
CA GLY A 181 8.57 7.46 -23.37
C GLY A 181 7.91 6.10 -23.60
N THR A 182 6.85 5.78 -22.85
CA THR A 182 6.05 4.56 -23.01
C THR A 182 4.62 4.91 -23.44
N VAL A 183 3.83 3.89 -23.76
CA VAL A 183 2.42 3.99 -24.15
C VAL A 183 1.58 3.12 -23.22
N MET A 184 0.36 3.56 -22.92
CA MET A 184 -0.59 2.72 -22.18
C MET A 184 -0.91 1.45 -22.98
N PRO A 185 -0.72 0.24 -22.42
CA PRO A 185 -1.03 -1.00 -23.12
C PRO A 185 -2.52 -1.05 -23.47
N THR A 186 -2.81 -1.45 -24.70
CA THR A 186 -4.19 -1.60 -25.17
C THR A 186 -4.67 -3.03 -24.87
N ARG A 187 -5.15 -3.25 -23.64
CA ARG A 187 -5.75 -4.51 -23.20
C ARG A 187 -7.15 -4.29 -22.66
N THR A 188 -8.03 -5.22 -22.98
CA THR A 188 -9.42 -5.32 -22.48
C THR A 188 -9.44 -5.62 -20.98
N ALA A 189 -10.59 -5.40 -20.34
CA ALA A 189 -10.76 -5.80 -18.94
C ALA A 189 -10.58 -7.32 -18.73
N ALA A 190 -10.97 -8.12 -19.74
CA ALA A 190 -10.80 -9.57 -19.74
C ALA A 190 -9.34 -10.00 -19.76
N GLU A 191 -8.53 -9.42 -20.64
CA GLU A 191 -7.09 -9.74 -20.73
C GLU A 191 -6.35 -9.35 -19.45
N TRP A 192 -6.68 -8.21 -18.84
CA TRP A 192 -6.12 -7.86 -17.54
C TRP A 192 -6.55 -8.81 -16.43
N ALA A 193 -7.82 -9.23 -16.42
CA ALA A 193 -8.29 -10.21 -15.45
C ALA A 193 -7.59 -11.57 -15.61
N ASP A 194 -7.32 -12.00 -16.85
CA ASP A 194 -6.58 -13.23 -17.13
C ASP A 194 -5.14 -13.16 -16.64
N PHE A 195 -4.45 -12.04 -16.87
CA PHE A 195 -3.14 -11.80 -16.27
C PHE A 195 -3.19 -11.82 -14.74
N LEU A 196 -4.12 -11.08 -14.12
CA LEU A 196 -4.22 -11.03 -12.66
C LEU A 196 -4.55 -12.40 -12.04
N ARG A 197 -5.10 -13.35 -12.79
CA ARG A 197 -5.32 -14.74 -12.33
C ARG A 197 -4.04 -15.57 -12.27
N THR A 198 -2.99 -15.20 -13.00
CA THR A 198 -1.71 -15.92 -12.97
C THR A 198 -0.87 -15.58 -11.74
N LEU A 199 -1.23 -14.49 -11.05
CA LEU A 199 -0.59 -14.02 -9.83
C LEU A 199 -0.94 -14.91 -8.62
N GLU A 200 -0.07 -14.90 -7.61
CA GLU A 200 -0.31 -15.53 -6.32
C GLU A 200 -1.63 -15.03 -5.71
N ARG A 201 -2.42 -15.95 -5.16
CA ARG A 201 -3.70 -15.64 -4.53
C ARG A 201 -3.54 -15.40 -3.04
N LEU A 202 -3.85 -14.20 -2.57
CA LEU A 202 -3.78 -13.86 -1.14
C LEU A 202 -5.14 -13.91 -0.43
N ASP A 203 -6.21 -13.45 -1.10
CA ASP A 203 -7.60 -13.52 -0.64
C ASP A 203 -8.43 -14.33 -1.64
N PRO A 204 -9.06 -15.45 -1.25
CA PRO A 204 -9.95 -16.22 -2.12
C PRO A 204 -11.10 -15.40 -2.73
N ALA A 205 -11.52 -14.31 -2.09
CA ALA A 205 -12.55 -13.42 -2.63
C ALA A 205 -12.11 -12.74 -3.93
N TRP A 206 -10.80 -12.62 -4.18
CA TRP A 206 -10.26 -11.99 -5.38
C TRP A 206 -10.71 -12.71 -6.67
N ASP A 207 -10.92 -14.02 -6.65
CA ASP A 207 -11.37 -14.79 -7.84
C ASP A 207 -12.76 -14.37 -8.32
N ALA A 208 -13.66 -14.06 -7.37
CA ALA A 208 -14.98 -13.54 -7.69
C ALA A 208 -14.89 -12.14 -8.32
N VAL A 209 -13.94 -11.32 -7.86
CA VAL A 209 -13.70 -9.99 -8.43
C VAL A 209 -13.15 -10.09 -9.85
N LEU A 210 -12.14 -10.93 -10.09
CA LEU A 210 -11.57 -11.12 -11.43
C LEU A 210 -12.61 -11.69 -12.41
N THR A 211 -13.48 -12.59 -11.97
CA THR A 211 -14.62 -13.06 -12.78
C THR A 211 -15.55 -11.91 -13.17
N ARG A 212 -15.82 -10.98 -12.25
CA ARG A 212 -16.63 -9.78 -12.56
C ARG A 212 -15.90 -8.83 -13.50
N LEU A 213 -14.59 -8.65 -13.33
CA LEU A 213 -13.75 -7.81 -14.20
C LEU A 213 -13.71 -8.36 -15.64
N THR A 214 -13.60 -9.68 -15.81
CA THR A 214 -13.66 -10.33 -17.14
C THR A 214 -14.95 -10.04 -17.90
N ASN A 215 -16.06 -9.92 -17.18
CA ASN A 215 -17.37 -9.64 -17.77
C ASN A 215 -17.71 -8.14 -17.80
N ALA A 216 -16.79 -7.27 -17.35
CA ALA A 216 -17.00 -5.84 -17.35
C ALA A 216 -16.95 -5.31 -18.79
N PRO A 217 -17.86 -4.41 -19.19
CA PRO A 217 -17.79 -3.74 -20.47
C PRO A 217 -16.48 -2.97 -20.66
N ASP A 218 -15.99 -2.89 -21.90
CA ASP A 218 -14.75 -2.17 -22.21
C ASP A 218 -14.91 -0.65 -22.17
N ASP A 219 -16.14 -0.11 -22.22
CA ASP A 219 -16.37 1.32 -22.04
C ASP A 219 -15.95 1.80 -20.66
N LEU A 220 -15.65 3.09 -20.59
CA LEU A 220 -15.22 3.73 -19.36
C LEU A 220 -16.43 3.83 -18.42
N PRO A 221 -16.40 3.20 -17.23
CA PRO A 221 -17.53 3.22 -16.32
C PRO A 221 -17.66 4.60 -15.64
N ASP A 222 -18.66 4.78 -14.78
CA ASP A 222 -18.74 5.97 -13.92
C ASP A 222 -17.80 5.80 -12.71
N PHE A 223 -16.90 6.75 -12.48
CA PHE A 223 -15.88 6.70 -11.43
C PHE A 223 -15.63 8.08 -10.83
N SER A 224 -15.13 8.14 -9.61
CA SER A 224 -14.64 9.38 -8.99
C SER A 224 -13.27 9.77 -9.57
N PRO A 225 -13.16 10.91 -10.28
CA PRO A 225 -11.86 11.38 -10.77
C PRO A 225 -10.89 11.67 -9.63
N LEU A 226 -11.40 12.09 -8.47
CA LEU A 226 -10.58 12.37 -7.29
C LEU A 226 -9.96 11.08 -6.74
N ALA A 227 -10.74 10.01 -6.59
CA ALA A 227 -10.25 8.75 -6.04
C ALA A 227 -9.16 8.16 -6.94
N VAL A 228 -9.35 8.17 -8.27
CA VAL A 228 -8.33 7.67 -9.21
C VAL A 228 -7.08 8.55 -9.19
N GLU A 229 -7.23 9.88 -9.15
CA GLU A 229 -6.11 10.82 -8.99
C GLU A 229 -5.29 10.49 -7.73
N GLN A 230 -5.94 10.37 -6.56
CA GLN A 230 -5.24 10.11 -5.31
C GLN A 230 -4.63 8.72 -5.25
N PHE A 231 -5.32 7.69 -5.77
CA PHE A 231 -4.79 6.34 -5.86
C PHE A 231 -3.53 6.27 -6.71
N THR A 232 -3.52 6.88 -7.90
CA THR A 232 -2.33 6.90 -8.75
C THR A 232 -1.21 7.75 -8.16
N VAL A 233 -1.50 8.88 -7.51
CA VAL A 233 -0.49 9.69 -6.81
C VAL A 233 0.12 8.91 -5.64
N TYR A 234 -0.69 8.12 -4.92
CA TYR A 234 -0.21 7.18 -3.91
C TYR A 234 0.75 6.15 -4.51
N LEU A 235 0.40 5.52 -5.64
CA LEU A 235 1.27 4.55 -6.30
C LEU A 235 2.58 5.18 -6.77
N LEU A 236 2.52 6.39 -7.34
CA LEU A 236 3.73 7.14 -7.72
C LEU A 236 4.62 7.41 -6.50
N HIS A 237 4.03 7.77 -5.36
CA HIS A 237 4.78 7.96 -4.11
C HIS A 237 5.43 6.67 -3.61
N ARG A 238 4.67 5.56 -3.62
CA ARG A 238 5.11 4.26 -3.11
C ARG A 238 6.15 3.58 -3.99
N HIS A 239 5.91 3.47 -5.29
CA HIS A 239 6.61 2.54 -6.17
C HIS A 239 7.68 3.17 -7.05
N VAL A 240 7.57 4.47 -7.40
CA VAL A 240 8.61 5.14 -8.22
C VAL A 240 10.00 5.12 -7.56
N PRO A 241 10.15 5.27 -6.22
CA PRO A 241 11.46 5.13 -5.58
C PRO A 241 12.14 3.77 -5.80
N GLY A 242 11.39 2.71 -6.12
CA GLY A 242 11.95 1.43 -6.53
C GLY A 242 12.88 1.52 -7.75
N ALA A 243 12.71 2.53 -8.59
CA ALA A 243 13.58 2.79 -9.74
C ALA A 243 15.04 3.11 -9.36
N LEU A 244 15.32 3.50 -8.11
CA LEU A 244 16.69 3.64 -7.60
C LEU A 244 17.38 2.28 -7.41
N LEU A 245 16.62 1.20 -7.28
CA LEU A 245 17.14 -0.15 -7.04
C LEU A 245 17.32 -0.93 -8.34
N ASP A 246 16.32 -0.87 -9.24
CA ASP A 246 16.31 -1.64 -10.50
C ASP A 246 16.74 -0.82 -11.73
N GLY A 247 16.79 0.51 -11.63
CA GLY A 247 17.13 1.40 -12.74
C GLY A 247 16.00 1.58 -13.77
N ASP A 248 14.77 1.14 -13.47
CA ASP A 248 13.64 1.12 -14.41
C ASP A 248 12.54 2.12 -14.03
N LEU A 249 12.81 3.41 -14.24
CA LEU A 249 11.80 4.45 -14.07
C LEU A 249 10.58 4.26 -15.01
N PRO A 250 10.74 3.96 -16.32
CA PRO A 250 9.60 3.76 -17.22
C PRO A 250 8.65 2.65 -16.77
N GLY A 251 9.15 1.47 -16.39
CA GLY A 251 8.31 0.36 -15.93
C GLY A 251 7.59 0.67 -14.62
N ARG A 252 8.25 1.32 -13.65
CA ARG A 252 7.61 1.77 -12.40
C ARG A 252 6.46 2.76 -12.65
N VAL A 253 6.62 3.67 -13.62
CA VAL A 253 5.56 4.64 -13.98
C VAL A 253 4.44 3.98 -14.78
N LEU A 254 4.77 3.07 -15.69
CA LEU A 254 3.79 2.29 -16.45
C LEU A 254 2.93 1.44 -15.51
N PHE A 255 3.54 0.79 -14.52
CA PHE A 255 2.83 0.11 -13.44
C PHE A 255 1.85 1.05 -12.75
N CYS A 256 2.29 2.23 -12.30
CA CYS A 256 1.39 3.18 -11.64
C CYS A 256 0.20 3.60 -12.53
N ALA A 257 0.44 3.82 -13.82
CA ALA A 257 -0.58 4.24 -14.77
C ALA A 257 -1.60 3.13 -15.08
N VAL A 258 -1.13 1.90 -15.36
CA VAL A 258 -1.98 0.73 -15.60
C VAL A 258 -2.79 0.40 -14.36
N SER A 259 -2.17 0.45 -13.18
CA SER A 259 -2.84 0.21 -11.91
C SER A 259 -3.91 1.27 -11.60
N GLY A 260 -3.69 2.53 -11.97
CA GLY A 260 -4.72 3.57 -11.92
C GLY A 260 -5.92 3.28 -12.82
N MET A 261 -5.68 2.76 -14.03
CA MET A 261 -6.74 2.32 -14.95
C MET A 261 -7.49 1.09 -14.41
N LEU A 262 -6.78 0.11 -13.84
CA LEU A 262 -7.39 -1.05 -13.20
C LEU A 262 -8.24 -0.64 -12.00
N PHE A 263 -7.73 0.25 -11.14
CA PHE A 263 -8.47 0.77 -10.00
C PHE A 263 -9.76 1.46 -10.41
N LEU A 264 -9.73 2.24 -11.50
CA LEU A 264 -10.93 2.85 -12.06
C LEU A 264 -12.01 1.78 -12.30
N ARG A 265 -11.68 0.67 -12.98
CA ARG A 265 -12.63 -0.43 -13.21
C ARG A 265 -13.04 -1.14 -11.93
N LEU A 266 -12.08 -1.51 -11.08
CA LEU A 266 -12.32 -2.24 -9.82
C LEU A 266 -13.20 -1.44 -8.86
N SER A 267 -13.01 -0.13 -8.77
CA SER A 267 -13.80 0.76 -7.91
C SER A 267 -15.29 0.71 -8.22
N THR A 268 -15.67 0.51 -9.48
CA THR A 268 -17.08 0.38 -9.88
C THR A 268 -17.67 -0.99 -9.53
N LEU A 269 -16.82 -2.01 -9.36
CA LEU A 269 -17.23 -3.35 -8.98
C LEU A 269 -17.34 -3.49 -7.46
N LEU A 270 -16.46 -2.86 -6.70
CA LEU A 270 -16.32 -3.09 -5.25
C LEU A 270 -16.67 -1.88 -4.38
N GLY A 271 -16.74 -0.69 -4.97
CA GLY A 271 -16.59 0.57 -4.25
C GLY A 271 -15.11 0.95 -4.10
N GLU A 272 -14.84 2.25 -4.03
CA GLU A 272 -13.48 2.82 -4.06
C GLU A 272 -12.56 2.27 -2.95
N ASN A 273 -13.03 2.28 -1.71
CA ASN A 273 -12.25 1.82 -0.56
C ASN A 273 -11.90 0.34 -0.63
N GLU A 274 -12.87 -0.50 -1.00
CA GLU A 274 -12.65 -1.95 -1.07
C GLU A 274 -11.77 -2.32 -2.27
N ALA A 275 -11.91 -1.62 -3.40
CA ALA A 275 -11.04 -1.80 -4.55
C ALA A 275 -9.59 -1.46 -4.23
N ALA A 276 -9.32 -0.32 -3.58
CA ALA A 276 -7.95 0.04 -3.21
C ALA A 276 -7.37 -0.91 -2.17
N ARG A 277 -8.17 -1.32 -1.18
CA ARG A 277 -7.75 -2.27 -0.15
C ARG A 277 -7.38 -3.62 -0.73
N MET A 278 -8.27 -4.20 -1.53
CA MET A 278 -8.06 -5.51 -2.13
C MET A 278 -6.92 -5.48 -3.14
N TYR A 279 -6.84 -4.44 -3.98
CA TYR A 279 -5.71 -4.25 -4.89
C TYR A 279 -4.38 -4.18 -4.14
N SER A 280 -4.32 -3.39 -3.07
CA SER A 280 -3.11 -3.23 -2.26
C SER A 280 -2.70 -4.56 -1.63
N SER A 281 -3.65 -5.31 -1.06
CA SER A 281 -3.41 -6.64 -0.52
C SER A 281 -2.88 -7.61 -1.57
N GLU A 282 -3.57 -7.76 -2.71
CA GLU A 282 -3.24 -8.76 -3.74
C GLU A 282 -1.95 -8.43 -4.50
N ILE A 283 -1.68 -7.14 -4.76
CA ILE A 283 -0.60 -6.74 -5.67
C ILE A 283 0.58 -6.11 -4.93
N GLU A 284 0.32 -5.15 -4.05
CA GLU A 284 1.39 -4.32 -3.47
C GLU A 284 2.06 -4.94 -2.24
N TYR A 285 1.45 -5.97 -1.66
CA TYR A 285 1.92 -6.69 -0.47
C TYR A 285 2.43 -8.11 -0.77
N SER A 286 2.46 -8.53 -2.04
CA SER A 286 3.23 -9.69 -2.52
C SER A 286 4.32 -9.21 -3.46
N GLU A 287 5.58 -9.41 -3.06
CA GLU A 287 6.75 -9.06 -3.88
C GLU A 287 6.77 -9.87 -5.18
N GLU A 288 6.36 -11.14 -5.12
CA GLU A 288 6.22 -12.02 -6.29
C GLU A 288 5.21 -11.46 -7.30
N ASN A 289 4.05 -11.00 -6.81
CA ASN A 289 3.03 -10.40 -7.66
C ASN A 289 3.46 -9.07 -8.27
N LEU A 290 4.11 -8.21 -7.48
CA LEU A 290 4.62 -6.94 -7.97
C LEU A 290 5.69 -7.14 -9.05
N CYS A 291 6.64 -8.05 -8.84
CA CYS A 291 7.66 -8.38 -9.83
C CYS A 291 7.03 -8.97 -11.11
N SER A 292 6.12 -9.93 -10.98
CA SER A 292 5.43 -10.53 -12.12
C SER A 292 4.62 -9.49 -12.94
N PHE A 293 4.06 -8.47 -12.28
CA PHE A 293 3.39 -7.36 -12.96
C PHE A 293 4.39 -6.48 -13.72
N LEU A 294 5.51 -6.12 -13.11
CA LEU A 294 6.53 -5.32 -13.81
C LEU A 294 7.08 -6.07 -15.04
N ASP A 295 7.34 -7.37 -14.92
CA ASP A 295 7.81 -8.23 -16.02
C ASP A 295 6.78 -8.30 -17.17
N GLU A 296 5.49 -8.46 -16.84
CA GLU A 296 4.41 -8.47 -17.83
C GLU A 296 4.34 -7.14 -18.62
N LEU A 297 4.59 -6.02 -17.94
CA LEU A 297 4.56 -4.70 -18.56
C LEU A 297 5.78 -4.45 -19.46
N ASP A 298 6.96 -4.95 -19.08
CA ASP A 298 8.14 -4.90 -19.95
C ASP A 298 7.94 -5.74 -21.22
N ALA A 299 7.35 -6.93 -21.10
CA ALA A 299 7.00 -7.76 -22.24
C ALA A 299 6.02 -7.05 -23.20
N ALA A 300 4.98 -6.40 -22.66
CA ALA A 300 3.96 -5.69 -23.44
C ALA A 300 4.48 -4.40 -24.12
N GLY A 301 5.56 -3.79 -23.61
CA GLY A 301 6.17 -2.59 -24.20
C GLY A 301 7.04 -2.87 -25.43
N ASN A 302 7.38 -4.15 -25.67
CA ASN A 302 8.25 -4.60 -26.76
C ASN A 302 7.47 -5.11 -28.00
N GLU A 303 6.13 -5.08 -27.97
CA GLU A 303 5.23 -5.46 -29.08
C GLU A 303 4.69 -4.23 -29.83
#